data_AF-A0A2M7SME8-F1
#
_entry.id   AF-A0A2M7SME8-F1
#
_cell.length_a   1.000
_cell.length_b   1.000
_cell.length_c   1.000
_cell.angle_alpha   90.00
_cell.angle_beta   90.00
_cell.angle_gamma   90.00
#
_symmetry.space_group_name_H-M   'P 1'
#
loop_
_entity.id
_entity.type
_entity.pdbx_description
1 polymer ?
#
loop_
_entity_poly.entity_id
_entity_poly.type
_entity_poly.pdbx_seq_one_letter_code
_entity_poly.pdbx_strand_id
1 'polypeptide(L)' 'MLERPDLSALLKELPPFVARTFPRFKELTGYSSRTVANLDCLGQGPKKRILLGNTVAYERESLIEWLEARSRTLS' A
#
# COMPACT_ATOMS: atom_id res chain seq x y z
N MET A 1 -18.61 3.37 14.54
CA MET A 1 -17.81 3.75 13.35
C MET A 1 -16.42 3.19 13.60
N LEU A 2 -15.85 2.36 12.72
CA LEU A 2 -14.48 1.88 12.92
C LEU A 2 -13.54 3.08 12.71
N GLU A 3 -12.88 3.51 13.77
CA GLU A 3 -11.79 4.49 13.68
C GLU A 3 -10.66 3.87 12.87
N ARG A 4 -10.39 4.46 11.71
CA ARG A 4 -9.24 4.11 10.87
C ARG A 4 -8.05 4.93 11.36
N PRO A 5 -6.87 4.34 11.54
CA PRO A 5 -5.69 5.11 11.88
C PRO A 5 -5.32 6.04 10.73
N ASP A 6 -4.92 7.27 11.04
CA ASP A 6 -4.38 8.20 10.05
C ASP A 6 -2.97 7.78 9.66
N LEU A 7 -2.77 7.45 8.39
CA LEU A 7 -1.46 7.08 7.83
C LEU A 7 -0.91 8.15 6.89
N SER A 8 -1.41 9.39 6.98
CA SER A 8 -1.05 10.52 6.12
C SER A 8 0.46 10.84 6.15
N ALA A 9 1.16 10.48 7.23
CA ALA A 9 2.62 10.64 7.33
C ALA A 9 3.39 9.89 6.22
N LEU A 10 2.86 8.75 5.72
CA LEU A 10 3.48 7.99 4.64
C LEU A 10 3.51 8.75 3.30
N LEU A 11 2.68 9.79 3.12
CA LEU A 11 2.71 10.63 1.94
C LEU A 11 4.06 11.34 1.75
N LYS A 12 4.79 11.61 2.84
CA LYS A 12 6.08 12.31 2.76
C LYS A 12 7.24 11.38 2.42
N GLU A 13 7.18 10.13 2.90
CA GLU A 13 8.25 9.16 2.76
C GLU A 13 8.17 8.36 1.45
N LEU A 14 6.95 8.15 0.93
CA LEU A 14 6.74 7.31 -0.24
C LEU A 14 6.82 8.11 -1.56
N PRO A 15 7.42 7.54 -2.61
CA PRO A 15 7.38 8.13 -3.96
C PRO A 15 5.94 8.13 -4.52
N PRO A 16 5.64 8.94 -5.55
CA PRO A 16 4.30 9.02 -6.14
C PRO A 16 3.74 7.66 -6.61
N PHE A 17 4.61 6.80 -7.13
CA PHE A 17 4.30 5.40 -7.43
C PHE A 17 5.26 4.50 -6.68
N VAL A 18 4.70 3.61 -5.85
CA VAL A 18 5.43 2.70 -4.98
C VAL A 18 5.44 1.32 -5.61
N ALA A 19 6.59 0.92 -6.16
CA ALA A 19 6.79 -0.44 -6.65
C ALA A 19 6.67 -1.46 -5.51
N ARG A 20 6.09 -2.62 -5.77
CA ARG A 20 6.06 -3.72 -4.76
C ARG A 20 7.47 -4.18 -4.35
N THR A 21 8.48 -3.96 -5.19
CA THR A 21 9.90 -4.27 -4.95
C THR A 21 10.66 -3.09 -4.33
N PHE A 22 9.98 -2.00 -3.98
CA PHE A 22 10.60 -0.81 -3.42
C PHE A 22 11.40 -1.15 -2.15
N PRO A 23 12.64 -0.66 -2.01
CA PRO A 23 13.43 -0.87 -0.79
C PRO A 23 12.67 -0.29 0.41
N ARG A 24 12.65 -1.00 1.54
CA ARG A 24 11.88 -0.65 2.76
C ARG A 24 10.35 -0.67 2.60
N PHE A 25 9.79 -1.22 1.52
CA PHE A 25 8.34 -1.37 1.37
C PHE A 25 7.68 -2.06 2.57
N LYS A 26 8.27 -3.17 3.03
CA LYS A 26 7.77 -3.91 4.20
C LYS A 26 7.89 -3.14 5.50
N GLU A 27 8.93 -2.32 5.65
CA GLU A 27 9.14 -1.50 6.84
C GLU A 27 8.10 -0.38 6.93
N LEU A 28 7.83 0.30 5.81
CA LEU A 28 6.90 1.43 5.75
C LEU A 28 5.42 1.01 5.77
N THR A 29 5.09 -0.11 5.11
CA THR A 29 3.69 -0.54 4.96
C THR A 29 3.30 -1.69 5.89
N GLY A 30 4.26 -2.40 6.47
CA GLY A 30 4.05 -3.64 7.21
C GLY A 30 3.78 -4.88 6.32
N TYR A 31 3.59 -4.71 5.01
CA TYR A 31 3.26 -5.80 4.09
C TYR A 31 4.47 -6.25 3.27
N SER A 32 4.61 -7.56 3.08
CA SER A 32 5.59 -8.13 2.16
C SER A 32 5.11 -8.01 0.71
N SER A 33 6.03 -7.84 -0.24
CA SER A 33 5.72 -7.73 -1.68
C SER A 33 4.85 -8.88 -2.21
N ARG A 34 5.11 -10.11 -1.74
CA ARG A 34 4.35 -11.31 -2.09
C ARG A 34 2.91 -11.25 -1.59
N THR A 35 2.71 -10.76 -0.36
CA THR A 35 1.37 -10.60 0.22
C THR A 35 0.56 -9.59 -0.58
N VAL A 36 1.14 -8.45 -0.93
CA VAL A 36 0.44 -7.45 -1.74
C VAL A 36 0.16 -7.97 -3.14
N ALA A 37 1.08 -8.71 -3.77
CA ALA A 37 0.84 -9.33 -5.08
C ALA A 37 -0.31 -10.35 -5.04
N ASN A 38 -0.42 -11.15 -3.98
CA ASN A 38 -1.54 -12.08 -3.80
C ASN A 38 -2.86 -11.31 -3.61
N LEU A 39 -2.87 -10.27 -2.78
CA LEU A 39 -4.06 -9.44 -2.57
C LEU A 39 -4.49 -8.71 -3.85
N ASP A 40 -3.52 -8.22 -4.63
CA ASP A 40 -3.72 -7.59 -5.93
C ASP A 40 -4.37 -8.55 -6.94
N CYS A 41 -3.89 -9.80 -6.99
CA CYS A 41 -4.47 -10.88 -7.80
C CYS A 41 -5.91 -11.23 -7.38
N LEU A 42 -6.20 -11.16 -6.08
CA LEU A 42 -7.56 -11.36 -5.55
C LEU A 42 -8.47 -10.14 -5.70
N GLY A 43 -8.02 -9.05 -6.35
CA GLY A 43 -8.78 -7.80 -6.47
C GLY A 43 -8.92 -7.03 -5.15
N GLN A 44 -8.15 -7.41 -4.13
CA GLN A 44 -8.13 -6.83 -2.79
C GLN A 44 -6.88 -5.98 -2.55
N GLY A 45 -6.13 -5.62 -3.60
CA GLY A 45 -4.97 -4.73 -3.54
C GLY A 45 -5.34 -3.24 -3.69
N PRO A 46 -4.34 -2.36 -3.77
CA PRO A 46 -4.55 -0.95 -4.09
C PRO A 46 -5.22 -0.79 -5.47
N LYS A 47 -6.20 0.11 -5.55
CA LYS A 47 -7.03 0.29 -6.77
C LYS A 47 -6.24 0.82 -7.94
N LYS A 48 -5.44 1.87 -7.72
CA LYS A 48 -4.65 2.50 -8.77
C LYS A 48 -3.25 1.91 -8.81
N ARG A 49 -2.98 1.20 -9.89
CA ARG A 49 -1.71 0.52 -10.15
C ARG A 49 -1.28 0.70 -11.59
N ILE A 50 0.03 0.73 -11.79
CA ILE A 50 0.67 0.78 -13.09
C ILE A 50 1.68 -0.36 -13.21
N LEU A 51 1.97 -0.74 -14.44
CA LEU A 51 3.09 -1.61 -14.75
C LEU A 51 4.33 -0.74 -15.02
N LEU A 52 5.28 -0.72 -14.08
CA LEU A 52 6.55 -0.04 -14.20
C LEU A 52 7.61 -1.03 -14.69
N GLY A 53 7.84 -1.05 -16.01
CA GLY A 53 8.68 -2.06 -16.66
C GLY A 53 8.07 -3.45 -16.51
N ASN A 54 8.67 -4.31 -15.69
CA ASN A 54 8.15 -5.65 -15.39
C ASN A 54 7.58 -5.78 -13.96
N THR A 55 7.41 -4.66 -13.24
CA THR A 55 6.98 -4.66 -11.84
C THR A 55 5.74 -3.81 -11.65
N VAL A 56 4.78 -4.32 -10.86
CA VAL A 56 3.60 -3.54 -10.48
C VAL A 56 3.97 -2.49 -9.44
N ALA A 57 3.56 -1.25 -9.69
CA ALA A 57 3.66 -0.13 -8.77
C ALA A 57 2.28 0.46 -8.48
N TYR A 58 2.08 0.91 -7.25
CA TYR A 58 0.80 1.45 -6.77
C TYR A 58 0.91 2.96 -6.64
N GLU A 59 -0.14 3.70 -7.01
CA GLU A 59 -0.21 5.12 -6.67
C GLU A 59 -0.16 5.27 -5.14
N ARG A 60 0.67 6.19 -4.65
CA ARG A 60 0.89 6.41 -3.22
C ARG A 60 -0.39 6.65 -2.44
N GLU A 61 -1.26 7.52 -2.95
CA GLU A 61 -2.53 7.86 -2.29
C GLU A 61 -3.44 6.63 -2.24
N SER A 62 -3.56 5.91 -3.35
CA SER A 62 -4.34 4.67 -3.39
C SER A 62 -3.77 3.57 -2.49
N LEU A 63 -2.45 3.51 -2.29
CA LEU A 63 -1.81 2.55 -1.39
C LEU A 63 -2.12 2.91 0.07
N ILE A 64 -2.07 4.18 0.44
CA ILE A 64 -2.37 4.64 1.81
C ILE A 64 -3.85 4.43 2.13
N GLU A 65 -4.76 4.83 1.24
CA GLU A 65 -6.21 4.56 1.40
C GLU A 65 -6.46 3.07 1.65
N TRP A 66 -5.76 2.22 0.92
CA TRP A 66 -5.86 0.77 1.05
C TRP A 66 -5.33 0.26 2.41
N LEU A 67 -4.22 0.80 2.90
CA LEU A 67 -3.65 0.45 4.21
C LEU A 67 -4.60 0.88 5.34
N GLU A 68 -5.13 2.10 5.29
CA GLU A 68 -6.06 2.64 6.26
C GLU A 68 -7.36 1.84 6.29
N ALA A 69 -7.91 1.48 5.13
CA ALA A 69 -9.12 0.66 5.02
C ALA A 69 -8.96 -0.73 5.64
N ARG A 70 -7.73 -1.29 5.64
CA ARG A 70 -7.41 -2.60 6.22
C ARG A 70 -6.92 -2.53 7.66
N SER A 71 -6.74 -1.35 8.20
CA SER A 71 -6.25 -1.13 9.56
C SER A 71 -7.40 -0.80 10.50
N ARG A 72 -7.24 -1.16 11.77
CA ARG A 72 -8.21 -0.87 12.83
C ARG A 72 -7.46 -0.43 14.08
N THR A 73 -7.93 0.64 14.72
CA THR A 73 -7.45 1.01 16.04
C THR A 73 -7.98 -0.01 17.05
N LEU A 74 -7.08 -0.63 17.80
CA LEU A 74 -7.44 -1.44 18.96
C LEU A 74 -7.29 -0.53 20.19
N SER A 75 -8.42 -0.04 20.72
CA SER A 75 -8.49 0.71 21.97
C SER A 75 -8.52 -0.22 23.17
#